data_AF-A0A8I1PG61-F1
#
_entry.id   AF-A0A8I1PG61-F1
#
_cell.length_a   1.000
_cell.length_b   1.000
_cell.length_c   1.000
_cell.angle_alpha   90.00
_cell.angle_beta   90.00
_cell.angle_gamma   90.00
#
_symmetry.space_group_name_H-M   'P 1'
#
loop_
_entity.id
_entity.type
_entity.pdbx_description
1 polymer ?
#
loop_
_entity_poly.entity_id
_entity_poly.type
_entity_poly.pdbx_seq_one_letter_code
_entity_poly.pdbx_strand_id
1 'polypeptide(L)' 'MDDPDTDEDADRGGAPACFAHLLCPECAAVPEDGATTCWRCGTDLPQRGEA' A
#
# COMPACT_ATOMS: atom_id res chain seq x y z
N MET A 1 18.64 -19.83 37.90
CA MET A 1 17.53 -20.79 37.87
C MET A 1 16.30 -20.10 38.42
N ASP A 2 15.26 -19.77 37.66
CA ASP A 2 15.06 -19.86 36.20
C ASP A 2 14.03 -18.77 35.78
N ASP A 3 14.19 -17.93 34.75
CA ASP A 3 15.29 -17.00 34.41
C ASP A 3 14.65 -15.78 33.65
N PRO A 4 15.28 -14.88 32.83
CA PRO A 4 14.76 -13.50 32.67
C PRO A 4 13.57 -13.26 31.71
N ASP A 5 12.70 -12.34 32.17
CA ASP A 5 11.60 -11.68 31.46
C ASP A 5 12.07 -11.08 30.12
N THR A 6 11.61 -11.64 29.00
CA THR A 6 12.03 -11.24 27.64
C THR A 6 10.86 -10.57 26.91
N ASP A 7 10.73 -9.26 27.10
CA ASP A 7 9.70 -8.40 26.48
C ASP A 7 10.13 -7.84 25.10
N GLU A 8 11.13 -8.46 24.44
CA GLU A 8 11.82 -7.90 23.25
C GLU A 8 11.03 -7.90 21.92
N ASP A 9 9.72 -8.19 21.94
CA ASP A 9 8.86 -8.27 20.75
C ASP A 9 7.63 -7.33 20.76
N ALA A 10 7.40 -6.56 21.83
CA ALA A 10 6.19 -5.71 21.95
C ALA A 10 6.17 -4.51 20.96
N ASP A 11 7.33 -3.94 20.63
CA ASP A 11 7.45 -2.68 19.86
C ASP A 11 7.72 -2.84 18.36
N ARG A 12 7.76 -4.07 17.82
CA ARG A 12 8.02 -4.30 16.38
C ARG A 12 6.77 -4.10 15.50
N GLY A 13 6.13 -2.93 15.64
CA GLY A 13 5.10 -2.45 14.72
C GLY A 13 5.66 -2.30 13.30
N GLY A 14 4.99 -2.90 12.33
CA GLY A 14 5.40 -2.83 10.92
C GLY A 14 5.25 -1.41 10.34
N ALA A 15 6.13 -1.06 9.39
CA ALA A 15 6.03 0.21 8.67
C ALA A 15 4.70 0.31 7.89
N PRO A 16 4.03 1.49 7.87
CA PRO A 16 2.77 1.66 7.16
C PRO A 16 2.98 1.52 5.64
N ALA A 17 2.42 0.47 5.06
CA ALA A 17 2.50 0.22 3.63
C ALA A 17 1.52 1.13 2.87
N CYS A 18 2.02 2.25 2.36
CA CYS A 18 1.26 3.22 1.56
C CYS A 18 0.95 2.70 0.13
N PHE A 19 0.14 1.64 0.02
CA PHE A 19 -0.38 1.13 -1.25
C PHE A 19 -1.38 2.07 -1.95
N ALA A 20 -1.65 3.26 -1.39
CA ALA A 20 -2.52 4.27 -1.99
C ALA A 20 -2.11 4.64 -3.44
N HIS A 21 -0.82 4.61 -3.76
CA HIS A 21 -0.31 4.84 -5.11
C HIS A 21 -0.73 3.77 -6.15
N LEU A 22 -1.10 2.57 -5.68
CA LEU A 22 -1.62 1.50 -6.53
C LEU A 22 -3.12 1.67 -6.82
N LEU A 23 -3.85 2.47 -6.03
CA LEU A 23 -5.29 2.64 -6.14
C LEU A 23 -5.68 3.78 -7.08
N CYS A 24 -6.84 3.66 -7.71
CA CYS A 24 -7.51 4.77 -8.37
C CYS A 24 -7.95 5.81 -7.33
N PRO A 25 -7.60 7.11 -7.47
CA PRO A 25 -7.92 8.13 -6.47
C PRO A 25 -9.43 8.39 -6.32
N GLU A 26 -10.22 8.19 -7.38
CA GLU A 26 -11.65 8.49 -7.39
C GLU A 26 -12.52 7.39 -6.75
N CYS A 27 -12.18 6.11 -6.96
CA CYS A 27 -13.05 4.98 -6.61
C CYS A 27 -12.36 3.85 -5.82
N ALA A 28 -11.09 4.04 -5.44
CA ALA A 28 -10.25 3.08 -4.72
C ALA A 28 -10.15 1.68 -5.36
N ALA A 29 -10.46 1.54 -6.66
CA ALA A 29 -10.21 0.31 -7.40
C ALA A 29 -8.71 0.11 -7.62
N VAL A 30 -8.24 -1.13 -7.63
CA VAL A 30 -6.89 -1.51 -8.07
C VAL A 30 -6.90 -1.63 -9.61
N PRO A 31 -6.23 -0.75 -10.37
CA PRO A 31 -6.04 -0.92 -11.81
C PRO A 31 -4.86 -1.87 -12.08
N GLU A 32 -4.78 -2.40 -13.29
CA GLU A 32 -3.59 -3.14 -13.75
C GLU A 32 -2.36 -2.21 -13.85
N ASP A 33 -1.17 -2.78 -13.76
CA ASP A 33 0.08 -2.04 -13.95
C ASP A 33 0.17 -1.48 -15.38
N GLY A 34 0.52 -0.19 -15.48
CA GLY A 34 0.52 0.55 -16.75
C GLY A 34 -0.86 0.98 -17.28
N ALA A 35 -1.97 0.69 -16.58
CA ALA A 35 -3.30 1.16 -17.01
C ALA A 35 -3.39 2.70 -16.97
N THR A 36 -3.75 3.31 -18.11
CA THR A 36 -3.97 4.77 -18.23
C THR A 36 -5.36 5.21 -17.79
N THR A 37 -6.30 4.28 -17.63
CA THR A 37 -7.72 4.58 -17.37
C THR A 37 -8.31 3.52 -16.43
N CYS A 38 -9.13 3.94 -15.47
CA CYS A 38 -9.70 3.03 -14.48
C CYS A 38 -10.84 2.18 -15.07
N TRP A 39 -10.68 0.85 -15.03
CA TRP A 39 -11.70 -0.12 -15.47
C TRP A 39 -13.05 -0.01 -14.73
N ARG A 40 -13.07 0.57 -13.52
CA ARG A 40 -14.27 0.67 -12.67
C ARG A 40 -15.06 1.96 -12.85
N CYS A 41 -14.39 3.12 -12.87
CA CYS A 41 -15.03 4.43 -12.92
C CYS A 41 -14.76 5.22 -14.21
N GLY A 42 -13.88 4.75 -15.09
CA GLY A 42 -13.55 5.41 -16.35
C GLY A 42 -12.60 6.62 -16.23
N THR A 43 -12.21 7.03 -15.02
CA THR A 43 -11.27 8.16 -14.82
C THR A 43 -9.88 7.82 -15.36
N ASP A 44 -9.24 8.78 -16.03
CA ASP A 44 -7.81 8.71 -16.35
C ASP A 44 -6.95 8.59 -15.08
N LEU A 45 -5.99 7.66 -15.13
CA LEU A 45 -5.10 7.37 -14.03
C LEU A 45 -3.80 8.19 -14.21
N PRO A 46 -3.20 8.67 -13.11
CA PRO A 46 -1.88 9.29 -13.19
C PRO A 46 -0.89 8.24 -13.71
N GLN A 47 -0.26 8.56 -14.84
CA GLN A 47 0.72 7.69 -15.47
C GLN A 47 1.88 7.44 -14.51
N ARG A 48 2.00 6.19 -14.03
CA ARG A 48 3.04 5.73 -13.10
C ARG A 48 4.36 5.55 -13.85
N GLY A 49 4.98 6.67 -14.19
CA GLY A 49 6.31 6.74 -14.81
C GLY A 49 7.25 7.57 -13.93
N GLU A 50 8.39 6.95 -13.61
CA GLU A 50 9.67 7.52 -13.17
C GLU A 50 9.67 8.56 -12.02
N ALA A 51 10.23 8.16 -10.87
CA ALA A 51 10.78 9.05 -9.84
C ALA A 51 12.04 8.41 -9.21
#